data_AF-A0A380FJT7-F1
#
_entry.id   AF-A0A380FJT7-F1
#
_cell.length_a   1.000
_cell.length_b   1.000
_cell.length_c   1.000
_cell.angle_alpha   90.00
_cell.angle_beta   90.00
_cell.angle_gamma   90.00
#
_symmetry.space_group_name_H-M   'P 1'
#
loop_
_entity.id
_entity.type
_entity.pdbx_description
1 polymer ?
#
loop_
_entity_poly.entity_id
_entity_poly.type
_entity_poly.pdbx_seq_one_letter_code
_entity_poly.pdbx_strand_id
1 'polypeptide(L)' 'MDLEAQIWHTISDLIEAKLDQIEQTLTDSERVANFRDIIFAEKIDYKCVTTMRLEDEADYYTYVQVDNPLYKSK' A
#
# COMPACT_ATOMS: atom_id res chain seq x y z
N MET A 1 -22.05 -2.05 0.92
CA MET A 1 -20.59 -2.09 0.97
C MET A 1 -20.21 -3.45 1.52
N ASP A 2 -19.43 -4.23 0.78
CA ASP A 2 -19.03 -5.58 1.19
C ASP A 2 -18.17 -5.58 2.46
N LEU A 3 -18.16 -6.68 3.22
CA LEU A 3 -17.40 -6.81 4.47
C LEU A 3 -15.91 -6.55 4.25
N GLU A 4 -15.35 -7.06 3.15
CA GLU A 4 -13.94 -6.86 2.81
C GLU A 4 -13.62 -5.37 2.65
N ALA A 5 -14.47 -4.64 1.92
CA ALA A 5 -14.32 -3.20 1.77
C ALA A 5 -14.36 -2.48 3.13
N GLN A 6 -15.27 -2.86 4.04
CA GLN A 6 -15.35 -2.24 5.38
C GLN A 6 -14.08 -2.46 6.20
N ILE A 7 -13.51 -3.65 6.14
CA ILE A 7 -12.24 -3.98 6.80
C ILE A 7 -11.12 -3.12 6.23
N TRP A 8 -11.02 -3.01 4.90
CA TRP A 8 -9.98 -2.21 4.27
C TRP A 8 -10.08 -0.72 4.56
N HIS A 9 -11.29 -0.16 4.59
CA HIS A 9 -11.50 1.23 4.99
C HIS A 9 -11.06 1.45 6.44
N THR A 10 -11.41 0.53 7.35
CA THR A 10 -10.98 0.60 8.75
C THR A 10 -9.46 0.55 8.88
N ILE A 11 -8.78 -0.33 8.14
CA ILE A 11 -7.31 -0.42 8.14
C ILE A 11 -6.71 0.89 7.59
N SER A 12 -7.26 1.42 6.50
CA SER A 12 -6.79 2.67 5.89
C SER A 12 -6.94 3.85 6.87
N ASP A 13 -8.09 4.00 7.53
CA ASP A 13 -8.31 4.99 8.60
C ASP A 13 -7.28 4.87 9.74
N LEU A 14 -6.99 3.65 10.19
CA LEU A 14 -6.02 3.41 11.27
C LEU A 14 -4.60 3.78 10.87
N ILE A 15 -4.21 3.53 9.61
CA ILE A 15 -2.89 3.91 9.08
C ILE A 15 -2.81 5.44 8.98
N GLU A 16 -3.82 6.11 8.42
CA GLU A 16 -3.87 7.58 8.33
C GLU A 16 -3.73 8.23 9.71
N ALA A 17 -4.51 7.78 10.69
CA ALA A 17 -4.44 8.30 12.05
C ALA A 17 -3.06 8.11 12.70
N LYS A 18 -2.33 7.05 12.34
CA LYS A 18 -0.97 6.82 12.81
C LYS A 18 0.04 7.73 12.11
N LEU A 19 -0.12 7.98 10.82
CA LEU A 19 0.72 8.94 10.10
C LEU A 19 0.52 10.35 10.65
N ASP A 20 -0.72 10.75 10.96
CA ASP A 20 -1.00 12.05 11.60
C ASP A 20 -0.28 12.19 12.96
N GLN A 21 -0.27 11.13 13.77
CA GLN A 21 0.46 11.10 15.05
C GLN A 21 1.99 11.20 14.85
N ILE A 22 2.50 10.55 13.80
CA ILE A 22 3.92 10.59 13.46
C ILE A 22 4.32 11.99 12.97
N GLU A 23 3.53 12.61 12.08
CA GLU A 23 3.80 13.98 11.59
C GLU A 23 3.87 15.01 12.72
N GLN A 24 3.10 14.82 13.80
CA GLN A 24 3.14 15.69 14.98
C GLN A 24 4.42 15.56 15.81
N THR A 25 5.17 14.45 15.65
CA THR A 25 6.35 14.13 16.46
C THR A 25 7.66 14.13 15.67
N LEU A 26 7.59 13.96 14.34
CA LEU A 26 8.75 13.93 13.46
C LEU A 26 9.03 15.30 12.84
N THR A 27 10.31 15.61 12.64
CA THR A 27 10.74 16.87 12.01
C THR A 27 10.76 16.81 10.47
N ASP A 28 10.67 15.61 9.89
CA ASP A 28 10.76 15.36 8.44
C ASP A 28 9.38 15.06 7.85
N SER A 29 8.56 16.12 7.74
CA SER A 29 7.20 16.05 7.22
C SER A 29 7.15 15.64 5.74
N GLU A 30 8.17 15.98 4.96
CA GLU A 30 8.27 15.63 3.54
C GLU A 30 8.37 14.11 3.36
N ARG A 31 9.18 13.44 4.18
CA ARG A 31 9.27 11.98 4.15
C ARG A 31 7.97 11.29 4.55
N VAL A 32 7.20 11.85 5.47
CA VAL A 32 5.90 11.29 5.85
C VAL A 32 4.87 11.50 4.74
N ALA A 33 4.88 12.65 4.09
CA ALA A 33 4.04 12.91 2.91
C ALA A 33 4.36 11.93 1.77
N ASN A 34 5.65 11.74 1.44
CA ASN A 34 6.09 10.77 0.43
C ASN A 34 5.66 9.35 0.79
N PHE A 35 5.73 8.96 2.06
CA PHE A 35 5.25 7.65 2.50
C PHE A 35 3.73 7.52 2.33
N ARG A 36 2.97 8.57 2.67
CA ARG A 36 1.51 8.63 2.49
C ARG A 36 1.13 8.43 1.02
N ASP A 37 1.83 9.10 0.11
CA ASP A 37 1.58 8.99 -1.32
C ASP A 37 1.84 7.58 -1.86
N ILE A 38 2.86 6.89 -1.35
CA ILE A 38 3.19 5.51 -1.75
C ILE A 38 2.17 4.52 -1.20
N ILE A 39 1.88 4.57 0.10
CA ILE A 39 1.04 3.54 0.76
C ILE A 39 -0.43 3.62 0.35
N PHE A 40 -0.91 4.83 -0.02
CA PHE A 40 -2.28 5.07 -0.48
C PHE A 40 -2.36 5.31 -1.99
N ALA A 41 -1.33 4.95 -2.77
CA ALA A 41 -1.43 5.00 -4.23
C ALA A 41 -2.58 4.10 -4.74
N GLU A 42 -3.21 4.46 -5.86
CA GLU A 42 -4.32 3.69 -6.45
C GLU A 42 -3.93 2.24 -6.79
N LYS A 43 -2.67 2.03 -7.16
CA LYS A 43 -2.10 0.73 -7.49
C LYS A 43 -0.91 0.41 -6.61
N ILE A 44 -0.70 -0.88 -6.34
CA ILE A 44 0.45 -1.38 -5.57
C ILE A 44 1.14 -2.51 -6.33
N ASP A 45 2.47 -2.58 -6.16
CA ASP A 45 3.27 -3.65 -6.74
C ASP A 45 3.02 -4.98 -6.01
N TYR A 46 2.56 -5.98 -6.76
CA TYR A 46 2.33 -7.34 -6.29
C TYR A 46 3.38 -8.28 -6.88
N LYS A 47 4.10 -9.00 -6.02
CA LYS A 47 5.15 -9.94 -6.43
C LYS A 47 4.54 -11.23 -6.96
N CYS A 48 4.84 -11.58 -8.22
CA CYS A 48 4.29 -12.74 -8.93
C CYS A 48 5.00 -14.06 -8.56
N VAL A 49 4.91 -14.46 -7.28
CA VAL A 49 5.65 -15.61 -6.74
C VAL A 49 5.34 -16.96 -7.42
N THR A 50 4.17 -17.10 -8.03
CA THR A 50 3.80 -18.32 -8.78
C THR A 50 4.42 -18.29 -10.17
N THR A 51 4.32 -17.16 -10.88
CA THR A 51 4.93 -16.96 -12.19
C THR A 51 6.45 -17.18 -12.13
N MET A 52 7.11 -16.58 -11.14
CA MET A 52 8.55 -16.75 -10.93
C MET A 52 8.97 -18.23 -10.73
N ARG A 53 8.10 -19.07 -10.15
CA ARG A 53 8.38 -20.51 -9.99
C ARG A 53 8.14 -21.32 -11.26
N LEU A 54 7.26 -20.84 -12.15
CA LEU A 54 6.93 -21.50 -13.40
C LEU A 54 7.93 -21.14 -14.51
N GLU A 55 8.49 -19.94 -14.48
CA GLU A 55 9.41 -19.42 -15.50
C GLU A 55 10.89 -19.75 -15.20
N ASP A 56 11.18 -20.41 -14.06
CA ASP A 56 12.54 -20.73 -13.57
C ASP A 56 13.45 -19.48 -13.42
N GLU A 57 12.85 -18.28 -13.44
CA GLU A 57 13.50 -16.99 -13.21
C GLU A 57 13.52 -16.66 -11.72
N ALA A 58 13.99 -17.59 -10.88
CA ALA A 58 14.10 -17.36 -9.43
C ALA A 58 14.95 -16.11 -9.08
N ASP A 59 15.80 -15.68 -10.01
CA ASP A 59 16.69 -14.53 -9.90
C ASP A 59 16.11 -13.21 -10.48
N TYR A 60 14.94 -13.23 -11.15
CA TYR A 60 14.29 -12.02 -11.66
C TYR A 60 12.97 -11.74 -10.93
N TYR A 61 12.86 -10.59 -10.27
CA TYR A 61 11.64 -10.22 -9.57
C TYR A 61 10.59 -9.68 -10.55
N THR A 62 9.59 -10.51 -10.84
CA THR A 62 8.42 -10.10 -11.63
C THR A 62 7.35 -9.50 -10.72
N TYR A 63 6.96 -8.27 -11.02
CA TYR A 63 5.88 -7.54 -10.35
C TYR A 63 4.77 -7.17 -11.34
N VAL A 64 3.54 -7.15 -10.85
CA VAL A 64 2.38 -6.56 -11.55
C VAL A 64 1.70 -5.56 -10.64
N GLN A 65 1.08 -4.53 -11.23
CA GLN A 65 0.29 -3.57 -10.47
C GLN A 65 -1.14 -4.07 -10.28
N VAL A 66 -1.60 -4.09 -9.03
CA VAL A 66 -2.97 -4.46 -8.64
C VAL A 66 -3.67 -3.30 -7.94
N ASP A 67 -5.00 -3.34 -7.86
CA ASP A 67 -5.77 -2.37 -7.07
C ASP A 67 -5.31 -2.37 -5.62
N ASN A 68 -5.02 -1.19 -5.08
CA ASN A 68 -4.69 -1.03 -3.68
C ASN A 68 -5.97 -0.87 -2.85
N PRO A 69 -6.30 -1.81 -1.96
CA PRO A 69 -7.52 -1.71 -1.16
C PRO A 69 -7.45 -0.60 -0.10
N LEU A 70 -6.27 -0.04 0.18
CA LEU A 70 -6.11 1.11 1.06
C LEU A 70 -6.46 2.44 0.38
N TYR A 71 -6.48 2.47 -0.96
CA TYR A 71 -6.89 3.64 -1.72
C TYR A 71 -8.40 3.86 -1.54
N LYS A 72 -8.76 4.96 -0.89
CA LYS A 72 -10.13 5.45 -0.85
C LYS A 72 -10.34 6.28 -2.11
N SER A 73 -11.11 5.77 -3.08
CA SER A 73 -11.52 6.57 -4.23
C SER A 73 -12.17 7.85 -3.72
N LYS A 74 -11.62 9.02 -4.10
CA LYS A 74 -12.19 10.32 -3.74
C LYS A 74 -13.58 10.53 -4.35
#